data_AF-A0A4Q4CH94-F1
#
_entry.id   AF-A0A4Q4CH94-F1
#
_cell.length_a   1.000
_cell.length_b   1.000
_cell.length_c   1.000
_cell.angle_alpha   90.00
_cell.angle_beta   90.00
_cell.angle_gamma   90.00
#
_symmetry.space_group_name_H-M   'P 1'
#
loop_
_entity.id
_entity.type
_entity.pdbx_description
1 polymer ?
#
loop_
_entity_poly.entity_id
_entity_poly.type
_entity_poly.pdbx_seq_one_letter_code
_entity_poly.pdbx_strand_id
1 'polypeptide(L)'
;MTAFRCIPIETATAERFRSTGRDDRGLPLHHRIVDGPGYPCRHCLQLGEPGEAMLLGSYDLPHPQGVYWTPSPIFLHARDCAPFDAANEIAPTVLANGVVSVRAYDAAELCLYDLGATAR
;
A
#
# COMPACT_ATOMS: atom_id res chain seq x y z
N MET A 1 0.18 -22.07 12.88
CA MET A 1 -0.09 -20.93 11.98
C MET A 1 1.11 -20.76 11.08
N THR A 2 0.89 -20.64 9.77
CA THR A 2 1.97 -20.35 8.82
C THR A 2 2.47 -18.93 9.07
N ALA A 3 3.79 -18.72 9.07
CA ALA A 3 4.36 -17.40 9.25
C ALA A 3 4.03 -16.49 8.05
N PHE A 4 3.76 -15.20 8.29
CA PHE A 4 3.48 -14.22 7.24
C PHE A 4 4.01 -12.83 7.57
N ARG A 5 4.06 -11.96 6.55
CA ARG A 5 4.40 -10.54 6.69
C ARG A 5 3.54 -9.67 5.76
N CYS A 6 3.11 -8.51 6.25
CA CYS A 6 2.61 -7.43 5.39
C CYS A 6 3.80 -6.62 4.89
N ILE A 7 4.01 -6.61 3.57
CA ILE A 7 5.20 -6.00 2.97
C ILE A 7 4.92 -4.52 2.64
N PRO A 8 5.62 -3.54 3.24
CA PRO A 8 5.52 -2.14 2.86
C PRO A 8 6.12 -1.89 1.47
N ILE A 9 5.85 -0.73 0.87
CA ILE A 9 6.65 -0.26 -0.26
C ILE A 9 8.10 -0.03 0.18
N GLU A 10 9.06 -0.19 -0.73
CA GLU A 10 10.47 0.08 -0.44
C GLU A 10 10.67 1.54 -0.02
N THR A 11 11.49 1.76 1.03
CA THR A 11 11.81 3.09 1.54
C THR A 11 12.38 4.00 0.44
N ALA A 12 13.28 3.49 -0.41
CA ALA A 12 13.84 4.25 -1.52
C ALA A 12 12.77 4.74 -2.52
N THR A 13 11.71 3.96 -2.73
CA THR A 13 10.59 4.39 -3.57
C THR A 13 9.74 5.45 -2.87
N ALA A 14 9.45 5.30 -1.57
CA ALA A 14 8.74 6.33 -0.82
C ALA A 14 9.51 7.67 -0.80
N GLU A 15 10.83 7.62 -0.60
CA GLU A 15 11.74 8.77 -0.65
C GLU A 15 11.78 9.40 -2.04
N ARG A 16 11.83 8.60 -3.12
CA ARG A 16 11.73 9.10 -4.50
C ARG A 16 10.44 9.88 -4.71
N PHE A 17 9.30 9.33 -4.27
CA PHE A 17 8.01 10.00 -4.42
C PHE A 17 8.00 11.34 -3.68
N ARG A 18 8.43 11.36 -2.41
CA ARG A 18 8.50 12.59 -1.60
C ARG A 18 9.43 13.65 -2.20
N SER A 19 10.63 13.26 -2.61
CA SER A 19 11.67 14.18 -3.07
C SER A 19 11.42 14.72 -4.47
N THR A 20 10.89 13.90 -5.38
CA THR A 20 10.66 14.30 -6.78
C THR A 20 9.28 14.86 -7.03
N GLY A 21 8.31 14.56 -6.15
CA GLY A 21 6.90 14.88 -6.38
C GLY A 21 6.30 14.14 -7.58
N ARG A 22 6.90 13.02 -8.02
CA ARG A 22 6.47 12.24 -9.18
C ARG A 22 6.28 10.77 -8.85
N ASP A 23 5.28 10.17 -9.49
CA ASP A 23 4.97 8.75 -9.39
C ASP A 23 5.73 7.90 -10.44
N ASP A 24 5.46 6.59 -10.49
CA ASP A 24 6.16 5.66 -11.41
C ASP A 24 5.86 5.92 -12.88
N ARG A 25 4.77 6.64 -13.16
CA ARG A 25 4.38 7.07 -14.50
C ARG A 25 4.95 8.45 -14.85
N GLY A 26 5.75 9.03 -13.95
CA GLY A 26 6.29 10.38 -14.07
C GLY A 26 5.24 11.48 -13.88
N LEU A 27 4.03 11.13 -13.42
CA LEU A 27 2.95 12.08 -13.20
C LEU A 27 3.13 12.80 -11.86
N PRO A 28 2.69 14.07 -11.73
CA PRO A 28 2.75 14.79 -10.46
C PRO A 28 1.92 14.10 -9.37
N LEU A 29 2.47 14.01 -8.17
CA LEU A 29 1.74 13.52 -7.02
C LEU A 29 0.63 14.49 -6.61
N HIS A 30 -0.50 13.92 -6.22
CA HIS A 30 -1.58 14.68 -5.62
C HIS A 30 -1.32 14.89 -4.13
N HIS A 31 -1.34 16.15 -3.69
CA HIS A 31 -1.36 16.47 -2.27
C HIS A 31 -2.79 16.41 -1.74
N ARG A 32 -2.98 15.74 -0.60
CA ARG A 32 -4.26 15.63 0.10
C ARG A 32 -4.03 15.90 1.58
N ILE A 33 -4.92 16.69 2.18
CA ILE A 33 -4.98 16.81 3.63
C ILE A 33 -5.99 15.78 4.13
N VAL A 34 -5.64 15.05 5.17
CA VAL A 34 -6.59 14.11 5.80
C VAL A 34 -7.73 14.91 6.41
N ASP A 35 -8.94 14.71 5.88
CA ASP A 35 -10.19 15.37 6.23
C ASP A 35 -11.27 14.38 6.71
N GLY A 36 -10.88 13.13 6.96
CA GLY A 36 -11.77 12.03 7.35
C GLY A 36 -11.06 10.93 8.15
N PRO A 37 -11.43 9.64 8.00
CA PRO A 37 -10.96 8.55 8.85
C PRO A 37 -9.46 8.20 8.69
N GLY A 38 -8.77 8.82 7.73
CA GLY A 38 -7.35 8.63 7.45
C GLY A 38 -7.07 8.01 6.08
N TYR A 39 -5.92 8.36 5.49
CA TYR A 39 -5.47 7.76 4.22
C TYR A 39 -4.39 6.69 4.48
N PRO A 40 -4.45 5.50 3.85
CA PRO A 40 -3.57 4.37 4.18
C PRO A 40 -2.17 4.55 3.59
N CYS A 41 -1.19 4.90 4.43
CA CYS A 41 0.19 5.03 4.00
C CYS A 41 0.77 3.67 3.60
N ARG A 42 1.27 3.54 2.37
CA ARG A 42 1.84 2.29 1.84
C ARG A 42 3.21 1.92 2.44
N HIS A 43 3.89 2.88 3.11
CA HIS A 43 5.24 2.71 3.68
C HIS A 43 5.21 2.27 5.15
N CYS A 44 4.57 3.04 6.04
CA CYS A 44 4.45 2.66 7.46
C CYS A 44 3.26 1.73 7.74
N LEU A 45 2.38 1.51 6.75
CA LEU A 45 1.13 0.74 6.88
C LEU A 45 0.21 1.22 8.01
N GLN A 46 0.31 2.50 8.37
CA GLN A 46 -0.61 3.24 9.24
C GLN A 46 -1.52 4.17 8.44
N LEU A 47 -2.60 4.63 9.06
CA LEU A 47 -3.43 5.69 8.52
C LEU A 47 -2.79 7.06 8.80
N GLY A 48 -2.94 7.99 7.86
CA GLY A 48 -2.71 9.42 8.13
C GLY A 48 -3.74 9.96 9.13
N GLU A 49 -3.30 10.86 10.00
CA GLU A 49 -4.16 11.49 11.00
C GLU A 49 -4.80 12.79 10.45
N PRO A 50 -6.00 13.19 10.94
CA PRO A 50 -6.64 14.45 10.51
C PRO A 50 -5.70 15.66 10.56
N GLY A 51 -5.64 16.40 9.45
CA GLY A 51 -4.73 17.54 9.28
C GLY A 51 -3.34 17.19 8.73
N GLU A 52 -2.93 15.91 8.71
CA GLU A 52 -1.68 15.53 8.07
C GLU A 52 -1.75 15.64 6.53
N ALA A 53 -0.62 15.99 5.92
CA ALA A 53 -0.46 16.00 4.47
C ALA A 53 -0.02 14.62 3.96
N MET A 54 -0.72 14.15 2.92
CA MET A 54 -0.50 12.88 2.25
C MET A 54 -0.24 13.12 0.76
N LEU A 55 0.53 12.22 0.15
CA LEU A 55 0.80 12.15 -1.27
C LEU A 55 0.03 10.98 -1.87
N LEU A 56 -0.63 11.19 -3.00
CA LEU A 56 -1.35 10.16 -3.75
C LEU A 56 -0.76 10.06 -5.16
N GLY A 57 -0.37 8.86 -5.56
CA GLY A 57 0.22 8.60 -6.87
C GLY A 57 0.05 7.16 -7.33
N SER A 58 0.42 6.90 -8.58
CA SER A 58 0.39 5.56 -9.17
C SER A 58 1.64 4.77 -8.79
N TYR A 59 1.46 3.55 -8.31
CA TYR A 59 2.55 2.65 -7.95
C TYR A 59 2.50 1.37 -8.79
N ASP A 60 3.63 1.05 -9.39
CA ASP A 60 3.86 -0.18 -10.12
C ASP A 60 4.18 -1.28 -9.10
N LEU A 61 3.18 -2.11 -8.79
CA LEU A 61 3.35 -3.24 -7.87
C LEU A 61 4.45 -4.17 -8.38
N PRO A 62 5.33 -4.71 -7.50
CA PRO A 62 6.42 -5.58 -7.91
C PRO A 62 5.93 -6.99 -8.29
N HIS A 63 4.78 -7.43 -7.77
CA HIS A 63 4.11 -8.68 -8.13
C HIS A 63 2.60 -8.56 -7.98
N PRO A 64 1.81 -9.36 -8.73
CA PRO A 64 2.22 -10.15 -9.90
C PRO A 64 2.51 -9.26 -11.12
N GLN A 65 3.45 -9.61 -12.00
CA GLN A 65 3.79 -8.90 -13.26
C GLN A 65 3.04 -9.45 -14.51
N GLY A 66 2.36 -10.59 -14.40
CA GLY A 66 1.60 -11.22 -15.49
C GLY A 66 0.22 -10.58 -15.77
N VAL A 67 -0.73 -11.40 -16.24
CA VAL A 67 -2.09 -10.97 -16.67
C VAL A 67 -2.92 -10.27 -15.58
N TYR A 68 -2.52 -10.40 -14.32
CA TYR A 68 -3.17 -9.77 -13.17
C TYR A 68 -2.46 -8.50 -12.69
N TRP A 69 -1.38 -8.08 -13.34
CA TRP A 69 -0.68 -6.84 -12.99
C TRP A 69 -1.55 -5.63 -13.30
N THR A 70 -1.67 -4.73 -12.33
CA THR A 70 -2.35 -3.45 -12.51
C THR A 70 -1.65 -2.37 -11.67
N PRO A 71 -1.31 -1.20 -12.25
CA PRO A 71 -0.82 -0.09 -11.45
C PRO A 71 -1.91 0.33 -10.46
N SER A 72 -1.53 0.60 -9.22
CA SER A 72 -2.49 0.87 -8.15
C SER A 72 -2.25 2.24 -7.54
N PRO A 73 -3.30 3.03 -7.25
CA PRO A 73 -3.15 4.26 -6.49
C PRO A 73 -2.73 3.93 -5.06
N ILE A 74 -1.71 4.63 -4.55
CA ILE A 74 -1.27 4.49 -3.16
C ILE A 74 -1.17 5.86 -2.49
N PHE A 75 -1.39 5.88 -1.18
CA PHE A 75 -1.05 7.02 -0.34
C PHE A 75 0.31 6.85 0.33
N LEU A 76 1.01 7.96 0.55
CA LEU A 76 2.20 8.07 1.41
C LEU A 76 2.03 9.29 2.33
N HIS A 77 2.60 9.25 3.53
CA HIS A 77 2.79 10.50 4.28
C HIS A 77 3.72 11.41 3.47
N ALA A 78 3.38 12.71 3.42
CA ALA A 78 4.26 13.71 2.81
C ALA A 78 5.53 13.92 3.65
N ARG A 79 5.42 13.78 4.98
CA ARG A 79 6.55 13.67 5.89
C ARG A 79 7.17 12.27 5.83
N ASP A 80 8.37 12.16 6.39
CA ASP A 80 8.97 10.86 6.62
C ASP A 80 8.24 10.05 7.69
N CYS A 81 8.26 8.74 7.49
CA CYS A 81 7.77 7.73 8.42
C CYS A 81 8.67 6.49 8.35
N ALA A 82 8.69 5.69 9.41
CA ALA A 82 9.42 4.42 9.42
C ALA A 82 8.64 3.36 8.62
N PRO A 83 9.32 2.47 7.87
CA PRO A 83 8.66 1.35 7.22
C PRO A 83 7.99 0.44 8.24
N PHE A 84 6.87 -0.18 7.87
CA PHE A 84 6.27 -1.23 8.68
C PHE A 84 7.21 -2.43 8.79
N ASP A 85 7.53 -2.86 10.01
CA ASP A 85 8.34 -4.05 10.26
C ASP A 85 7.76 -4.87 11.42
N ALA A 86 6.78 -5.70 11.11
CA ALA A 86 6.23 -6.69 12.04
C ALA A 86 6.08 -8.05 11.35
N ALA A 87 6.29 -9.11 12.11
CA ALA A 87 6.11 -10.49 11.67
C ALA A 87 4.83 -11.07 12.28
N ASN A 88 4.02 -11.75 11.47
CA ASN A 88 2.77 -12.36 11.90
C ASN A 88 1.73 -11.38 12.45
N GLU A 89 1.81 -10.11 12.03
CA GLU A 89 0.86 -9.07 12.39
C GLU A 89 0.19 -8.52 11.13
N ILE A 90 -1.12 -8.34 11.20
CA ILE A 90 -1.89 -7.71 10.14
C ILE A 90 -1.67 -6.20 10.25
N ALA A 91 -1.28 -5.57 9.13
CA ALA A 91 -1.07 -4.13 9.05
C ALA A 91 -2.29 -3.33 9.56
N PRO A 92 -2.09 -2.24 10.33
CA PRO A 92 -3.19 -1.41 10.82
C PRO A 92 -4.09 -0.82 9.72
N THR A 93 -3.52 -0.51 8.55
CA THR A 93 -4.32 -0.12 7.37
C THR A 93 -5.29 -1.19 6.91
N VAL A 94 -4.97 -2.47 7.05
CA VAL A 94 -5.88 -3.58 6.73
C VAL A 94 -6.95 -3.70 7.83
N LEU A 95 -6.54 -3.64 9.10
CA LEU A 95 -7.45 -3.76 10.26
C LEU A 95 -8.47 -2.62 10.35
N ALA A 96 -8.13 -1.42 9.87
CA ALA A 96 -9.04 -0.28 9.86
C ALA A 96 -10.19 -0.41 8.84
N ASN A 97 -10.12 -1.38 7.92
CA ASN A 97 -11.16 -1.61 6.93
C ASN A 97 -12.14 -2.69 7.45
N GLY A 98 -13.44 -2.37 7.50
CA GLY A 98 -14.46 -3.33 7.91
C GLY A 98 -14.69 -4.49 6.94
N VAL A 99 -14.19 -4.39 5.70
CA VAL A 99 -14.17 -5.47 4.71
C VAL A 99 -12.91 -5.32 3.85
N VAL A 100 -12.18 -6.43 3.66
CA VAL A 100 -11.00 -6.49 2.79
C VAL A 100 -11.17 -7.59 1.77
N SER A 101 -10.84 -7.30 0.51
CA SER A 101 -10.73 -8.31 -0.55
C SER A 101 -9.29 -8.84 -0.58
N VAL A 102 -9.14 -10.16 -0.40
CA VAL A 102 -7.83 -10.82 -0.47
C VAL A 102 -7.77 -11.64 -1.76
N ARG A 103 -6.66 -11.48 -2.49
CA ARG A 103 -6.33 -12.29 -3.66
C ARG A 103 -5.04 -13.05 -3.39
N ALA A 104 -5.06 -14.35 -3.63
CA ALA A 104 -3.89 -15.21 -3.54
C ALA A 104 -3.36 -15.48 -4.95
N TYR A 105 -2.04 -15.51 -5.07
CA TYR A 105 -1.34 -15.82 -6.31
C TYR A 105 -0.35 -16.95 -6.06
N ASP A 106 -0.18 -17.84 -7.04
CA ASP A 106 0.84 -18.88 -6.99
C ASP A 106 2.22 -18.36 -7.43
N ALA A 107 3.22 -19.26 -7.44
CA ALA A 107 4.58 -18.92 -7.87
C ALA A 107 4.69 -18.58 -9.37
N ALA A 108 3.67 -18.92 -10.17
CA ALA A 108 3.56 -18.51 -11.57
C ALA A 108 2.77 -17.20 -11.71
N GLU A 109 2.48 -16.52 -10.60
CA GLU A 109 1.76 -15.25 -10.53
C GLU A 109 0.30 -15.33 -11.03
N LEU A 110 -0.28 -16.53 -11.07
CA LEU A 110 -1.68 -16.74 -11.45
C LEU A 110 -2.57 -16.70 -10.20
N CYS A 111 -3.74 -16.09 -10.35
CA CYS A 111 -4.71 -15.96 -9.27
C CYS A 111 -5.26 -17.35 -8.89
N LEU A 112 -5.15 -17.69 -7.61
CA LEU A 112 -5.75 -18.89 -7.02
C LEU A 112 -7.20 -18.58 -6.64
N TYR A 113 -8.13 -18.91 -7.52
CA TYR A 113 -9.54 -18.54 -7.40
C TYR A 113 -10.29 -19.28 -6.28
N ASP A 114 -9.85 -20.49 -5.94
CA ASP A 114 -10.36 -21.30 -4.84
C ASP A 114 -10.00 -20.73 -3.45
N LEU A 115 -8.99 -19.86 -3.40
CA LEU A 115 -8.54 -19.18 -2.18
C LEU A 115 -8.98 -17.71 -2.09
N GLY A 116 -9.79 -17.24 -3.06
CA GLY A 116 -10.37 -15.90 -3.01
C GLY A 116 -11.37 -15.76 -1.86
N ALA A 117 -11.15 -14.78 -0.98
CA ALA A 117 -12.01 -14.56 0.18
C ALA A 117 -12.24 -13.07 0.44
N THR A 118 -13.40 -12.75 1.02
CA THR A 118 -13.65 -11.48 1.69
C THR A 118 -13.44 -11.68 3.19
N ALA A 119 -12.53 -10.90 3.77
CA ALA A 119 -12.31 -10.88 5.21
C ALA A 119 -13.13 -9.74 5.84
N ARG A 120 -13.74 -10.01 6.99
CA ARG A 120 -14.44 -9.04 7.84
C ARG A 120 -13.67 -8.86 9.14
#